data_AF-A0A7V2ST20-F1
#
_entry.id   AF-A0A7V2ST20-F1
#
_cell.length_a   1.000
_cell.length_b   1.000
_cell.length_c   1.000
_cell.angle_alpha   90.00
_cell.angle_beta   90.00
_cell.angle_gamma   90.00
#
_symmetry.space_group_name_H-M   'P 1'
#
loop_
_entity.id
_entity.type
_entity.pdbx_description
1 polymer ?
#
loop_
_entity_poly.entity_id
_entity_poly.type
_entity_poly.pdbx_seq_one_letter_code
_entity_poly.pdbx_strand_id
1 'polypeptide(L)'
;MQYKTIITLFMLFSFSVVAEQHTYKGKVEGMVCAFCTYNVGKKIAEFEGVDAATVNLDLKSGEVGFVSSVAVEKSKLAQLFTETGFKLVALEEVKSSQLSELKFNDHALISLSFAANKLSEFEDILDALGALAASQATQLSLSAPKDMEIDILKPIIAGRQRAIKVKFDAVNTGEIQIKLATAL
;
A
#
# COMPACT_ATOMS: atom_id res chain seq x y z
N MET A 1 -9.02 7.04 -64.77
CA MET A 1 -9.30 8.36 -64.15
C MET A 1 -10.58 8.18 -63.34
N GLN A 2 -10.72 8.38 -62.03
CA GLN A 2 -9.88 8.90 -60.96
C GLN A 2 -10.43 8.28 -59.65
N TYR A 3 -9.58 7.69 -58.81
CA TYR A 3 -9.77 7.64 -57.34
C TYR A 3 -8.39 7.34 -56.76
N LYS A 4 -7.46 8.26 -57.03
CA LYS A 4 -6.06 8.22 -56.61
C LYS A 4 -5.80 9.45 -55.74
N THR A 5 -6.55 9.64 -54.64
CA THR A 5 -6.27 10.75 -53.69
C THR A 5 -6.89 10.66 -52.28
N ILE A 6 -7.37 9.50 -51.81
CA ILE A 6 -7.86 9.39 -50.41
C ILE A 6 -7.11 8.26 -49.67
N ILE A 7 -5.80 8.19 -49.90
CA ILE A 7 -4.85 7.44 -49.07
C ILE A 7 -3.78 8.46 -48.67
N THR A 8 -4.15 9.44 -47.88
CA THR A 8 -3.17 10.34 -47.28
C THR A 8 -3.76 10.85 -45.99
N LEU A 9 -3.02 10.65 -44.90
CA LEU A 9 -3.08 11.44 -43.67
C LEU A 9 -3.98 10.97 -42.52
N PHE A 10 -4.02 9.65 -42.25
CA PHE A 10 -4.24 9.17 -40.88
C PHE A 10 -3.02 8.37 -40.43
N MET A 11 -1.86 9.02 -40.50
CA MET A 11 -0.66 8.59 -39.80
C MET A 11 -0.89 8.94 -38.33
N LEU A 12 -1.66 8.09 -37.66
CA LEU A 12 -1.75 8.03 -36.21
C LEU A 12 -0.34 7.76 -35.70
N PHE A 13 0.38 8.84 -35.45
CA PHE A 13 1.58 8.87 -34.64
C PHE A 13 1.14 8.43 -33.24
N SER A 14 1.19 7.11 -33.01
CA SER A 14 1.23 6.53 -31.68
C SER A 14 2.52 7.01 -31.04
N PHE A 15 2.53 8.23 -30.52
CA PHE A 15 3.48 8.60 -29.49
C PHE A 15 3.14 7.70 -28.31
N SER A 16 3.91 6.63 -28.15
CA SER A 16 4.05 5.98 -26.86
C SER A 16 4.56 7.05 -25.91
N VAL A 17 3.65 7.72 -25.20
CA VAL A 17 3.99 8.52 -24.03
C VAL A 17 4.59 7.53 -23.05
N VAL A 18 5.92 7.50 -22.99
CA VAL A 18 6.64 6.83 -21.91
C VAL A 18 6.39 7.69 -20.69
N ALA A 19 5.47 7.26 -19.83
CA ALA A 19 5.30 7.88 -18.52
C ALA A 19 6.64 7.75 -17.77
N GLU A 20 7.22 8.88 -17.37
CA GLU A 20 8.39 8.88 -16.51
C GLU A 20 7.99 8.25 -15.17
N GLN A 21 8.65 7.16 -14.79
CA GLN A 21 8.29 6.37 -13.61
C GLN A 21 9.51 6.26 -12.69
N HIS A 22 9.37 6.80 -11.49
CA HIS A 22 10.38 6.77 -10.43
C HIS A 22 10.07 5.62 -9.49
N THR A 23 11.07 4.80 -9.18
CA THR A 23 10.92 3.68 -8.23
C THR A 23 11.90 3.87 -7.10
N TYR A 24 11.40 3.90 -5.87
CA TYR A 24 12.22 4.13 -4.69
C TYR A 24 12.36 2.86 -3.87
N LYS A 25 13.58 2.59 -3.38
CA LYS A 25 13.86 1.61 -2.34
C LYS A 25 14.64 2.26 -1.21
N GLY A 26 14.23 1.99 0.02
CA GLY A 26 14.84 2.59 1.20
C GLY A 26 14.88 1.67 2.40
N LYS A 27 15.52 2.17 3.46
CA LYS A 27 15.68 1.48 4.74
C LYS A 27 15.29 2.41 5.88
N VAL A 28 14.50 1.88 6.81
CA VAL A 28 13.91 2.61 7.93
C VAL A 28 14.28 1.90 9.24
N GLU A 29 14.60 2.68 10.26
CA GLU A 29 14.87 2.22 11.62
C GLU A 29 13.80 2.73 12.60
N GLY A 30 13.57 1.94 13.67
CA GLY A 30 12.68 2.31 14.77
C GLY A 30 11.23 1.82 14.65
N MET A 31 10.83 1.24 13.51
CA MET A 31 9.52 0.60 13.39
C MET A 31 9.50 -0.74 14.13
N VAL A 32 8.55 -0.91 15.06
CA VAL A 32 8.45 -2.12 15.90
C VAL A 32 7.08 -2.80 15.83
N CYS A 33 6.12 -2.23 15.10
CA CYS A 33 4.74 -2.72 15.07
C CYS A 33 4.09 -2.61 13.70
N ALA A 34 3.17 -3.53 13.37
CA ALA A 34 2.45 -3.52 12.09
C ALA A 34 1.59 -2.26 11.90
N PHE A 35 0.99 -1.73 12.97
CA PHE A 35 0.26 -0.46 12.91
C PHE A 35 1.17 0.75 12.60
N CYS A 36 2.42 0.71 13.05
CA CYS A 36 3.44 1.73 12.81
C CYS A 36 3.77 1.77 11.31
N THR A 37 4.04 0.60 10.74
CA THR A 37 4.27 0.36 9.31
C THR A 37 3.09 0.82 8.46
N TYR A 38 1.87 0.48 8.89
CA TYR A 38 0.63 0.90 8.23
C TYR A 38 0.47 2.43 8.18
N ASN A 39 0.66 3.12 9.31
CA ASN A 39 0.48 4.57 9.39
C ASN A 39 1.47 5.32 8.49
N VAL A 40 2.72 4.87 8.45
CA VAL A 40 3.73 5.43 7.54
C VAL A 40 3.38 5.15 6.08
N GLY A 41 3.01 3.91 5.74
CA GLY A 41 2.65 3.54 4.37
C GLY A 41 1.49 4.37 3.82
N LYS A 42 0.47 4.63 4.65
CA LYS A 42 -0.65 5.51 4.29
C LYS A 42 -0.18 6.93 3.95
N LYS A 43 0.70 7.51 4.78
CA LYS A 43 1.25 8.84 4.52
C LYS A 43 2.13 8.89 3.27
N ILE A 44 2.86 7.81 2.95
CA ILE A 44 3.62 7.71 1.68
C ILE A 44 2.66 7.66 0.49
N ALA A 45 1.57 6.91 0.60
CA ALA A 45 0.55 6.81 -0.46
C ALA A 45 -0.18 8.13 -0.74
N GLU A 46 -0.14 9.09 0.19
CA GLU A 46 -0.70 10.44 0.03
C GLU A 46 0.23 11.39 -0.73
N PHE A 47 1.49 11.00 -1.00
CA PHE A 47 2.42 11.83 -1.76
C PHE A 47 1.98 11.92 -3.22
N GLU A 48 2.19 13.09 -3.82
CA GLU A 48 1.87 13.33 -5.22
C GLU A 48 2.57 12.30 -6.13
N GLY A 49 1.80 11.73 -7.05
CA GLY A 49 2.27 10.75 -8.03
C GLY A 49 2.56 9.35 -7.50
N VAL A 50 2.54 9.12 -6.19
CA VAL A 50 2.78 7.79 -5.61
C VAL A 50 1.61 6.85 -5.93
N ASP A 51 1.93 5.66 -6.45
CA ASP A 51 0.96 4.58 -6.59
C ASP A 51 0.83 3.84 -5.25
N ALA A 52 -0.28 4.10 -4.55
CA ALA A 52 -0.61 3.49 -3.26
C ALA A 52 -0.56 1.96 -3.27
N ALA A 53 -0.86 1.31 -4.40
CA ALA A 53 -0.84 -0.15 -4.51
C ALA A 53 0.59 -0.74 -4.49
N THR A 54 1.59 0.10 -4.79
CA THR A 54 3.01 -0.31 -4.82
C THR A 54 3.74 -0.05 -3.50
N VAL A 55 3.13 0.70 -2.57
CA VAL A 55 3.74 1.03 -1.29
C VAL A 55 3.87 -0.24 -0.45
N ASN A 56 5.11 -0.61 -0.16
CA ASN A 56 5.45 -1.76 0.65
C ASN A 56 6.41 -1.35 1.75
N LEU A 57 6.09 -1.69 2.99
CA LEU A 57 6.98 -1.56 4.13
C LEU A 57 7.08 -2.91 4.83
N ASP A 58 8.29 -3.45 4.88
CA ASP A 58 8.57 -4.71 5.58
C ASP A 58 9.06 -4.39 6.99
N LEU A 59 8.26 -4.78 7.99
CA LEU A 59 8.60 -4.53 9.40
C LEU A 59 9.85 -5.32 9.85
N LYS A 60 10.07 -6.53 9.34
CA LYS A 60 11.21 -7.38 9.76
C LYS A 60 12.51 -6.86 9.18
N SER A 61 12.51 -6.53 7.89
CA SER A 61 13.71 -6.03 7.22
C SER A 61 13.86 -4.52 7.36
N GLY A 62 12.82 -3.78 7.72
CA GLY A 62 12.82 -2.30 7.70
C GLY A 62 12.93 -1.72 6.29
N GLU A 63 12.72 -2.53 5.24
CA GLU A 63 12.73 -2.03 3.86
C GLU A 63 11.43 -1.27 3.55
N VAL A 64 11.54 -0.19 2.80
CA VAL A 64 10.42 0.54 2.21
C VAL A 64 10.60 0.61 0.69
N GLY A 65 9.52 0.47 -0.05
CA GLY A 65 9.54 0.59 -1.50
C GLY A 65 8.22 1.09 -2.06
N PHE A 66 8.27 1.90 -3.12
CA PHE A 66 7.09 2.41 -3.81
C PHE A 66 7.46 2.96 -5.20
N VAL A 67 6.44 3.12 -6.04
CA VAL A 67 6.53 3.72 -7.37
C VAL A 67 5.82 5.07 -7.36
N SER A 68 6.37 6.04 -8.08
CA SER A 68 5.79 7.36 -8.28
C SER A 68 5.90 7.81 -9.73
N SER A 69 4.88 8.49 -10.24
CA SER A 69 4.88 9.15 -11.55
C SER A 69 5.61 10.49 -11.55
N VAL A 70 5.97 11.00 -10.37
CA VAL A 70 6.79 12.21 -10.20
C VAL A 70 7.90 11.98 -9.20
N ALA A 71 9.02 12.69 -9.34
CA ALA A 71 10.14 12.57 -8.42
C ALA A 71 9.73 13.00 -7.00
N VAL A 72 9.99 12.14 -6.01
CA VAL A 72 9.75 12.44 -4.60
C VAL A 72 11.02 13.00 -3.97
N GLU A 73 10.91 14.19 -3.38
CA GLU A 73 12.03 14.80 -2.66
C GLU A 73 12.41 13.99 -1.42
N LYS A 74 13.69 13.61 -1.34
CA LYS A 74 14.25 12.86 -0.19
C LYS A 74 14.06 13.60 1.14
N SER A 75 14.11 14.93 1.15
CA SER A 75 13.87 15.76 2.33
C SER A 75 12.45 15.59 2.88
N LYS A 76 11.43 15.65 2.00
CA LYS A 76 10.03 15.44 2.38
C LYS A 76 9.80 14.04 2.95
N LEU A 77 10.38 13.02 2.32
CA LEU A 77 10.27 11.66 2.81
C LEU A 77 10.98 11.48 4.16
N ALA A 78 12.18 12.03 4.33
CA ALA A 78 12.91 11.98 5.61
C ALA A 78 12.16 12.72 6.73
N GLN A 79 11.54 13.86 6.41
CA GLN A 79 10.71 14.62 7.34
C GLN A 79 9.50 13.80 7.80
N LEU A 80 8.80 13.12 6.86
CA LEU A 80 7.70 12.21 7.18
C LEU A 80 8.10 11.15 8.22
N PHE A 81 9.25 10.49 8.03
CA PHE A 81 9.75 9.50 8.99
C PHE A 81 10.07 10.15 10.34
N THR A 82 10.72 11.32 10.34
CA THR A 82 11.08 12.04 11.57
C THR A 82 9.84 12.44 12.37
N GLU A 83 8.82 12.99 11.72
CA GLU A 83 7.54 13.39 12.34
C GLU A 83 6.75 12.20 12.90
N THR A 84 6.97 11.01 12.36
CA THR A 84 6.37 9.76 12.84
C THR A 84 7.22 9.03 13.89
N GLY A 85 8.38 9.59 14.26
CA GLY A 85 9.27 9.04 15.27
C GLY A 85 10.24 7.97 14.76
N PHE A 86 10.44 7.88 13.45
CA PHE A 86 11.30 6.90 12.77
C PHE A 86 12.43 7.58 12.01
N LYS A 87 13.40 6.78 11.54
CA LYS A 87 14.56 7.29 10.82
C LYS A 87 14.72 6.60 9.47
N LEU A 88 14.69 7.37 8.39
CA LEU A 88 15.06 6.91 7.05
C LEU A 88 16.58 6.95 6.91
N VAL A 89 17.22 5.78 6.83
CA VAL A 89 18.69 5.67 6.80
C VAL A 89 19.26 5.49 5.39
N ALA A 90 18.45 4.97 4.46
CA ALA A 90 18.82 4.85 3.05
C ALA A 90 17.60 5.13 2.17
N LEU A 91 17.84 5.76 1.02
CA LEU A 91 16.87 5.97 -0.04
C LEU A 91 17.61 6.07 -1.36
N GLU A 92 17.23 5.20 -2.29
CA GLU A 92 17.80 5.09 -3.63
C GLU A 92 16.67 5.01 -4.65
N GLU A 93 16.87 5.67 -5.79
CA GLU A 93 16.03 5.45 -6.96
C GLU A 93 16.59 4.25 -7.74
N VAL A 94 15.74 3.24 -7.93
CA VAL A 94 16.09 1.96 -8.53
C VAL A 94 15.28 1.73 -9.80
N LYS A 95 15.62 0.71 -10.58
CA LYS A 95 14.77 0.30 -11.70
C LYS A 95 13.52 -0.40 -11.16
N SER A 96 12.37 -0.17 -11.81
CA SER A 96 11.09 -0.81 -11.46
C SER A 96 11.20 -2.33 -11.26
N SER A 97 11.99 -3.02 -12.09
CA SER A 97 12.25 -4.47 -12.00
C SER A 97 12.91 -4.94 -10.69
N GLN A 98 13.45 -4.03 -9.88
CA GLN A 98 14.12 -4.33 -8.62
C GLN A 98 13.20 -4.17 -7.41
N LEU A 99 11.99 -3.62 -7.60
CA LEU A 99 10.97 -3.61 -6.57
C LEU A 99 10.29 -4.97 -6.53
N SER A 100 10.23 -5.59 -5.35
CA SER A 100 9.45 -6.82 -5.18
C SER A 100 7.97 -6.46 -5.06
N GLU A 101 7.17 -6.86 -6.05
CA GLU A 101 5.71 -6.69 -6.01
C GLU A 101 5.11 -7.43 -4.82
N LEU A 102 4.15 -6.77 -4.16
CA LEU A 102 3.32 -7.40 -3.16
C LEU A 102 2.33 -8.34 -3.84
N LYS A 103 2.66 -9.64 -3.86
CA LYS A 103 1.74 -10.68 -4.31
C LYS A 103 0.79 -11.05 -3.17
N PHE A 104 -0.48 -10.74 -3.37
CA PHE A 104 -1.58 -11.25 -2.56
C PHE A 104 -2.25 -12.38 -3.34
N ASN A 105 -2.80 -13.38 -2.64
CA ASN A 105 -3.63 -14.38 -3.29
C ASN A 105 -4.92 -13.70 -3.78
N ASP A 106 -5.42 -14.06 -4.95
CA ASP A 106 -6.65 -13.44 -5.47
C ASP A 106 -7.89 -13.82 -4.64
N HIS A 107 -7.81 -14.91 -3.87
CA HIS A 107 -8.89 -15.39 -3.02
C HIS A 107 -8.62 -15.13 -1.53
N ALA A 108 -9.38 -14.21 -0.94
CA ALA A 108 -9.45 -14.08 0.51
C ALA A 108 -10.12 -15.31 1.11
N LEU A 109 -9.51 -15.91 2.13
CA LEU A 109 -10.11 -17.04 2.84
C LEU A 109 -11.23 -16.58 3.77
N ILE A 110 -11.10 -15.36 4.28
CA ILE A 110 -12.08 -14.71 5.15
C ILE A 110 -12.31 -13.31 4.60
N SER A 111 -13.57 -12.96 4.36
CA SER A 111 -14.01 -11.62 3.99
C SER A 111 -15.03 -11.15 5.02
N LEU A 112 -14.80 -9.96 5.58
CA LEU A 112 -15.69 -9.35 6.57
C LEU A 112 -16.06 -7.94 6.11
N SER A 113 -17.30 -7.56 6.38
CA SER A 113 -17.83 -6.24 6.09
C SER A 113 -18.46 -5.65 7.35
N PHE A 114 -18.08 -4.43 7.68
CA PHE A 114 -18.56 -3.75 8.89
C PHE A 114 -19.47 -2.58 8.50
N ALA A 115 -20.63 -2.49 9.14
CA ALA A 115 -21.49 -1.31 9.10
C ALA A 115 -21.26 -0.47 10.37
N ALA A 116 -21.58 0.83 10.32
CA ALA A 116 -21.14 1.91 11.24
C ALA A 116 -21.50 1.79 12.75
N ASN A 117 -21.86 0.62 13.26
CA ASN A 117 -22.49 0.47 14.57
C ASN A 117 -21.71 -0.53 15.44
N LYS A 118 -21.11 -0.01 16.54
CA LYS A 118 -20.62 -0.77 17.72
C LYS A 118 -19.48 -1.76 17.47
N LEU A 119 -18.42 -1.32 16.79
CA LEU A 119 -17.23 -2.13 16.58
C LEU A 119 -16.51 -2.54 17.88
N SER A 120 -16.61 -1.72 18.94
CA SER A 120 -16.04 -1.99 20.27
C SER A 120 -16.55 -3.29 20.90
N GLU A 121 -17.73 -3.77 20.52
CA GLU A 121 -18.30 -5.03 21.02
C GLU A 121 -17.61 -6.26 20.41
N PHE A 122 -16.80 -6.07 19.35
CA PHE A 122 -16.14 -7.12 18.59
C PHE A 122 -14.62 -7.12 18.75
N GLU A 123 -14.05 -6.34 19.68
CA GLU A 123 -12.59 -6.21 19.87
C GLU A 123 -11.90 -7.58 20.02
N ASP A 124 -12.47 -8.50 20.80
CA ASP A 124 -11.92 -9.85 20.99
C ASP A 124 -11.88 -10.66 19.68
N ILE A 125 -12.91 -10.53 18.84
CA ILE A 125 -12.99 -11.21 17.55
C ILE A 125 -11.97 -10.62 16.58
N LEU A 126 -11.87 -9.28 16.54
CA LEU A 126 -10.87 -8.59 15.73
C LEU A 126 -9.45 -8.96 16.17
N ASP A 127 -9.21 -9.09 17.48
CA ASP A 127 -7.92 -9.51 18.00
C ASP A 127 -7.55 -10.94 17.56
N ALA A 128 -8.51 -11.87 17.69
CA ALA A 128 -8.35 -13.25 17.23
C ALA A 128 -8.08 -13.34 15.71
N LEU A 129 -8.78 -12.54 14.91
CA LEU A 129 -8.56 -12.44 13.46
C LEU A 129 -7.16 -11.90 13.14
N GLY A 130 -6.69 -10.90 13.90
CA GLY A 130 -5.33 -10.39 13.78
C GLY A 130 -4.26 -11.45 14.12
N ALA A 131 -4.51 -12.27 15.16
CA ALA A 131 -3.64 -13.39 15.51
C ALA A 131 -3.62 -14.48 14.41
N LEU A 132 -4.77 -14.76 13.79
CA LEU A 132 -4.87 -15.69 12.66
C LEU A 132 -4.08 -15.18 11.45
N ALA A 133 -4.32 -13.93 11.04
CA ALA A 133 -3.61 -13.29 9.91
C ALA A 133 -2.08 -13.24 10.11
N ALA A 134 -1.63 -13.14 11.36
CA ALA A 134 -0.21 -13.14 11.73
C ALA A 134 0.42 -14.53 11.85
N SER A 135 -0.38 -15.61 11.96
CA SER A 135 0.11 -16.97 12.22
C SER A 135 0.08 -17.88 11.00
N GLN A 136 -0.85 -17.66 10.08
CA GLN A 136 -1.03 -18.46 8.87
C GLN A 136 -0.92 -17.57 7.62
N ALA A 137 -0.50 -18.15 6.49
CA ALA A 137 -0.55 -17.51 5.17
C ALA A 137 -2.01 -17.37 4.67
N THR A 138 -2.91 -16.92 5.55
CA THR A 138 -4.30 -16.66 5.26
C THR A 138 -4.47 -15.21 4.89
N GLN A 139 -5.06 -14.95 3.73
CA GLN A 139 -5.45 -13.62 3.33
C GLN A 139 -6.80 -13.27 3.94
N LEU A 140 -6.80 -12.23 4.78
CA LEU A 140 -7.98 -11.61 5.35
C LEU A 140 -8.28 -10.32 4.59
N SER A 141 -9.48 -10.19 4.04
CA SER A 141 -9.97 -8.97 3.42
C SER A 141 -11.03 -8.34 4.31
N LEU A 142 -10.85 -7.07 4.65
CA LEU A 142 -11.80 -6.29 5.44
C LEU A 142 -12.30 -5.15 4.57
N SER A 143 -13.61 -4.94 4.51
CA SER A 143 -14.20 -3.72 3.94
C SER A 143 -15.00 -2.98 5.01
N ALA A 144 -14.80 -1.67 5.08
CA ALA A 144 -15.53 -0.82 6.01
C ALA A 144 -15.58 0.65 5.53
N PRO A 145 -16.52 1.44 6.06
CA PRO A 145 -16.48 2.89 6.00
C PRO A 145 -15.13 3.47 6.44
N LYS A 146 -14.66 4.50 5.72
CA LYS A 146 -13.35 5.15 5.94
C LYS A 146 -13.18 5.75 7.34
N ASP A 147 -14.25 6.22 7.95
CA ASP A 147 -14.26 6.79 9.30
C ASP A 147 -13.97 5.75 10.40
N MET A 148 -14.27 4.46 10.15
CA MET A 148 -13.99 3.35 11.07
C MET A 148 -12.62 2.69 10.88
N GLU A 149 -11.81 3.16 9.93
CA GLU A 149 -10.54 2.53 9.56
C GLU A 149 -9.63 2.27 10.76
N ILE A 150 -9.45 3.26 11.61
CA ILE A 150 -8.57 3.16 12.78
C ILE A 150 -9.14 2.23 13.85
N ASP A 151 -10.46 2.25 14.04
CA ASP A 151 -11.14 1.44 15.05
C ASP A 151 -11.14 -0.04 14.67
N ILE A 152 -11.12 -0.37 13.38
CA ILE A 152 -10.96 -1.75 12.88
C ILE A 152 -9.51 -2.18 12.93
N LEU A 153 -8.59 -1.33 12.50
CA LEU A 153 -7.19 -1.71 12.40
C LEU A 153 -6.50 -1.84 13.76
N LYS A 154 -6.78 -0.95 14.71
CA LYS A 154 -6.09 -0.97 16.01
C LYS A 154 -6.22 -2.35 16.70
N PRO A 155 -7.41 -2.92 16.89
CA PRO A 155 -7.55 -4.25 17.48
C PRO A 155 -6.83 -5.35 16.69
N ILE A 156 -6.75 -5.24 15.36
CA ILE A 156 -6.21 -6.30 14.47
C ILE A 156 -4.70 -6.23 14.29
N ILE A 157 -4.07 -5.05 14.34
CA ILE A 157 -2.64 -4.90 14.01
C ILE A 157 -1.82 -4.09 15.03
N ALA A 158 -2.42 -3.41 16.01
CA ALA A 158 -1.65 -2.69 17.02
C ALA A 158 -0.82 -3.65 17.89
N GLY A 159 0.40 -3.25 18.24
CA GLY A 159 1.32 -4.03 19.08
C GLY A 159 1.88 -5.32 18.44
N ARG A 160 1.34 -5.77 17.29
CA ARG A 160 1.80 -6.99 16.62
C ARG A 160 3.11 -6.76 15.89
N GLN A 161 4.12 -7.57 16.22
CA GLN A 161 5.48 -7.49 15.68
C GLN A 161 5.69 -8.32 14.40
N ARG A 162 4.69 -9.11 13.99
CA ARG A 162 4.76 -9.86 12.73
C ARG A 162 4.34 -8.95 11.58
N ALA A 163 5.10 -8.97 10.49
CA ALA A 163 4.83 -8.17 9.30
C ALA A 163 3.50 -8.60 8.68
N ILE A 164 2.47 -7.79 8.91
CA ILE A 164 1.21 -7.89 8.20
C ILE A 164 1.29 -6.88 7.06
N LYS A 165 1.33 -7.38 5.83
CA LYS A 165 1.30 -6.53 4.64
C LYS A 165 -0.11 -6.01 4.47
N VAL A 166 -0.25 -4.68 4.33
CA VAL A 166 -1.53 -4.01 4.09
C VAL A 166 -1.54 -3.51 2.65
N LYS A 167 -2.43 -4.06 1.81
CA LYS A 167 -2.74 -3.43 0.53
C LYS A 167 -3.93 -2.51 0.69
N PHE A 168 -3.78 -1.29 0.19
CA PHE A 168 -4.87 -0.33 0.04
C PHE A 168 -5.43 -0.44 -1.37
N ASP A 169 -6.69 -0.85 -1.48
CA ASP A 169 -7.46 -0.63 -2.70
C ASP A 169 -8.52 0.43 -2.30
N ALA A 170 -8.30 1.70 -2.71
CA ALA A 170 -9.26 2.78 -2.51
C ALA A 170 -10.43 2.60 -3.50
N VAL A 171 -11.24 1.57 -3.27
CA VAL A 171 -12.41 1.26 -4.08
C VAL A 171 -13.54 2.16 -3.58
N ASN A 172 -13.67 3.34 -4.20
CA ASN A 172 -14.69 4.37 -3.94
C ASN A 172 -14.44 5.30 -2.73
N THR A 173 -14.94 6.52 -2.86
CA THR A 173 -14.69 7.69 -1.98
C THR A 173 -15.15 7.57 -0.52
N GLY A 174 -15.60 6.40 -0.06
CA GLY A 174 -16.13 6.19 1.29
C GLY A 174 -15.78 4.86 1.96
N GLU A 175 -15.18 3.91 1.26
CA GLU A 175 -14.82 2.60 1.80
C GLU A 175 -13.31 2.35 1.75
N ILE A 176 -12.83 1.58 2.70
CA ILE A 176 -11.45 1.11 2.77
C ILE A 176 -11.44 -0.41 2.62
N GLN A 177 -10.72 -0.92 1.63
CA GLN A 177 -10.40 -2.34 1.54
C GLN A 177 -8.99 -2.56 2.10
N ILE A 178 -8.90 -3.38 3.15
CA ILE A 178 -7.65 -3.77 3.79
C ILE A 178 -7.44 -5.25 3.52
N LYS A 179 -6.34 -5.59 2.84
CA LYS A 179 -5.86 -6.97 2.73
C LYS A 179 -4.72 -7.20 3.70
N LEU A 180 -4.86 -8.18 4.57
CA LEU A 180 -3.86 -8.59 5.55
C LEU A 180 -3.34 -9.98 5.18
N ALA A 181 -2.02 -10.09 5.03
CA ALA A 181 -1.34 -11.37 4.85
C ALA A 181 0.04 -11.33 5.51
N THR A 182 0.47 -12.47 6.06
CA THR A 182 1.89 -12.69 6.29
C THR A 182 2.57 -12.90 4.93
N ALA A 183 3.66 -12.18 4.68
CA ALA A 183 4.47 -12.40 3.50
C ALA A 183 4.85 -13.90 3.39
N LEU A 184 4.52 -14.52 2.25
CA LEU A 184 5.06 -15.82 1.87
C LEU A 184 6.59 -15.75 1.76
#